data_AF-A0A950ZQB7-F1
#
_entry.id   AF-A0A950ZQB7-F1
#
_cell.length_a   1.000
_cell.length_b   1.000
_cell.length_c   1.000
_cell.angle_alpha   90.00
_cell.angle_beta   90.00
_cell.angle_gamma   90.00
#
_symmetry.space_group_name_H-M   'P 1'
#
loop_
_entity.id
_entity.type
_entity.pdbx_description
1 polymer ?
#
loop_
_entity_poly.entity_id
_entity_poly.type
_entity_poly.pdbx_seq_one_letter_code
_entity_poly.pdbx_strand_id
1 'polypeptide(L)'
;MSQPAAQAVSPSVPAWLPERQSLTRPVAWTLWIITALQVAFGFVLGALDHLDVRGLFADYLIALACGALAFASMSVLVVTRQRANPIGWIFCVLGVGFGTGWMTEYARLGLVAAPGSLPAAELVNWVNRWLWMPLLALVAVYLPLLFPDGRLPSRRWRLAAGLAAVATASMAVNFAIAPGPVDASEPDLPNPFSPDWAPAVLPILTRIATLL
;
A
#
# COMPACT_ATOMS: atom_id res chain seq x y z
N MET A 1 42.47 51.40 -21.12
CA MET A 1 42.73 50.42 -20.05
C MET A 1 41.45 49.62 -19.83
N SER A 2 41.32 48.47 -20.50
CA SER A 2 40.17 47.57 -20.43
C SER A 2 40.40 46.52 -19.35
N GLN A 3 39.54 46.48 -18.33
CA GLN A 3 39.54 45.42 -17.31
C GLN A 3 39.18 44.07 -17.94
N PRO A 4 39.91 42.97 -17.66
CA PRO A 4 39.50 41.64 -18.08
C PRO A 4 38.33 41.17 -17.21
N ALA A 5 37.24 40.72 -17.85
CA ALA A 5 36.10 40.12 -17.18
C ALA A 5 36.53 38.83 -16.45
N ALA A 6 36.33 38.79 -15.14
CA ALA A 6 36.52 37.60 -14.33
C ALA A 6 35.55 36.50 -14.79
N GLN A 7 36.10 35.42 -15.36
CA GLN A 7 35.32 34.21 -15.67
C GLN A 7 34.87 33.57 -14.37
N ALA A 8 33.55 33.55 -14.13
CA ALA A 8 32.95 32.83 -13.01
C ALA A 8 33.16 31.33 -13.23
N VAL A 9 34.09 30.73 -12.48
CA VAL A 9 34.28 29.28 -12.40
C VAL A 9 33.03 28.68 -11.76
N SER A 10 32.21 27.98 -12.55
CA SER A 10 31.10 27.20 -12.02
C SER A 10 31.64 26.06 -11.17
N PRO A 11 31.11 25.82 -9.95
CA PRO A 11 31.60 24.73 -9.11
C PRO A 11 31.34 23.38 -9.80
N SER A 12 32.40 22.66 -10.13
CA SER A 12 32.33 21.30 -10.65
C SER A 12 31.78 20.38 -9.55
N VAL A 13 30.67 19.71 -9.85
CA VAL A 13 30.09 18.72 -8.93
C VAL A 13 31.11 17.58 -8.76
N PRO A 14 31.50 17.19 -7.53
CA PRO A 14 32.51 16.16 -7.31
C PRO A 14 32.09 14.79 -7.85
N ALA A 15 33.00 14.12 -8.58
CA ALA A 15 32.78 12.85 -9.27
C ALA A 15 32.50 11.63 -8.36
N TRP A 16 32.62 11.76 -7.03
CA TRP A 16 32.39 10.68 -6.07
C TRP A 16 30.96 10.65 -5.51
N LEU A 17 30.12 11.64 -5.81
CA LEU A 17 28.71 11.57 -5.47
C LEU A 17 28.06 10.50 -6.37
N PRO A 18 27.54 9.39 -5.81
CA PRO A 18 26.81 8.44 -6.62
C PRO A 18 25.68 9.21 -7.30
N GLU A 19 25.66 9.15 -8.63
CA GLU A 19 24.60 9.72 -9.43
C GLU A 19 23.29 9.17 -8.85
N ARG A 20 22.45 10.01 -8.22
CA ARG A 20 21.14 9.62 -7.65
C ARG A 20 20.27 8.82 -8.65
N GLN A 21 20.68 8.80 -9.91
CA GLN A 21 20.14 8.11 -11.07
C GLN A 21 20.31 6.58 -11.07
N SER A 22 21.29 5.99 -10.35
CA SER A 22 21.58 4.55 -10.44
C SER A 22 20.64 3.66 -9.61
N LEU A 23 19.98 4.20 -8.58
CA LEU A 23 19.26 3.40 -7.58
C LEU A 23 17.80 3.12 -7.93
N THR A 24 17.16 3.89 -8.82
CA THR A 24 15.70 3.74 -9.07
C THR A 24 15.34 2.43 -9.75
N ARG A 25 16.20 1.94 -10.65
CA ARG A 25 15.99 0.67 -11.36
C ARG A 25 16.16 -0.53 -10.42
N PRO A 26 17.24 -0.65 -9.64
CA PRO A 26 17.34 -1.66 -8.59
C PRO A 26 16.15 -1.65 -7.65
N VAL A 27 15.73 -0.48 -7.16
CA VAL A 27 14.58 -0.36 -6.24
C VAL A 27 13.30 -0.92 -6.86
N ALA A 28 12.95 -0.55 -8.10
CA ALA A 28 11.74 -1.05 -8.74
C ALA A 28 11.76 -2.58 -8.90
N TRP A 29 12.91 -3.16 -9.27
CA TRP A 29 13.08 -4.61 -9.35
C TRP A 29 13.03 -5.30 -7.99
N THR A 30 13.64 -4.71 -6.96
CA THR A 30 13.56 -5.23 -5.59
C THR A 30 12.11 -5.27 -5.11
N LEU A 31 11.34 -4.21 -5.33
CA LEU A 31 9.92 -4.15 -4.95
C LEU A 31 9.08 -5.15 -5.77
N TRP A 32 9.43 -5.37 -7.03
CA TRP A 32 8.80 -6.42 -7.85
C TRP A 32 9.08 -7.82 -7.30
N ILE A 33 10.34 -8.12 -6.95
CA ILE A 33 10.71 -9.41 -6.35
C ILE A 33 10.01 -9.61 -5.00
N ILE A 34 9.96 -8.58 -4.15
CA ILE A 34 9.21 -8.61 -2.90
C ILE A 34 7.74 -8.96 -3.18
N THR A 35 7.11 -8.29 -4.14
CA THR A 35 5.72 -8.57 -4.51
C THR A 35 5.53 -10.03 -4.96
N ALA A 36 6.41 -10.54 -5.82
CA ALA A 36 6.36 -11.91 -6.29
C ALA A 36 6.54 -12.93 -5.16
N LEU A 37 7.46 -12.66 -4.23
CA LEU A 37 7.67 -13.51 -3.05
C LEU A 37 6.46 -13.49 -2.10
N GLN A 38 5.85 -12.32 -1.89
CA GLN A 38 4.63 -12.19 -1.08
C GLN A 38 3.47 -12.99 -1.69
N VAL A 39 3.28 -12.89 -3.01
CA VAL A 39 2.26 -13.66 -3.73
C VAL A 39 2.52 -15.16 -3.61
N ALA A 40 3.75 -15.61 -3.88
CA ALA A 40 4.12 -17.02 -3.74
C ALA A 40 3.90 -17.53 -2.31
N PHE A 41 4.27 -16.73 -1.31
CA PHE A 41 4.05 -17.05 0.10
C PHE A 41 2.56 -17.20 0.43
N GLY A 42 1.70 -16.31 -0.07
CA GLY A 42 0.25 -16.43 0.09
C GLY A 42 -0.32 -17.73 -0.49
N PHE A 43 0.12 -18.12 -1.68
CA PHE A 43 -0.30 -19.40 -2.27
C PHE A 43 0.21 -20.62 -1.49
N VAL A 44 1.42 -20.56 -0.94
CA VAL A 44 1.95 -21.63 -0.08
C VAL A 44 1.12 -21.76 1.20
N LEU A 45 0.83 -20.64 1.87
CA LEU A 45 -0.01 -20.65 3.08
C LEU A 45 -1.40 -21.19 2.80
N GLY A 46 -2.03 -20.75 1.72
CA GLY A 46 -3.32 -21.30 1.32
C GLY A 46 -3.26 -22.79 1.04
N ALA A 47 -2.22 -23.27 0.34
CA ALA A 47 -2.08 -24.70 0.08
C ALA A 47 -1.95 -25.53 1.38
N LEU A 48 -1.31 -24.96 2.41
CA LEU A 48 -1.18 -25.57 3.74
C LEU A 48 -2.50 -25.54 4.52
N ASP A 49 -3.27 -24.46 4.40
CA ASP A 49 -4.55 -24.26 5.09
C ASP A 49 -5.74 -24.88 4.33
N HIS A 50 -5.44 -25.75 3.35
CA HIS A 50 -6.39 -26.38 2.43
C HIS A 50 -7.34 -25.37 1.79
N LEU A 51 -6.80 -24.44 0.98
CA LEU A 51 -7.58 -23.48 0.18
C LEU A 51 -8.95 -24.06 -0.14
N ASP A 52 -10.02 -23.38 0.25
CA ASP A 52 -11.33 -23.71 -0.26
C ASP A 52 -11.33 -23.38 -1.75
N VAL A 53 -10.86 -24.33 -2.57
CA VAL A 53 -10.50 -24.17 -3.99
C VAL A 53 -11.72 -23.83 -4.86
N ARG A 54 -12.92 -23.76 -4.25
CA ARG A 54 -14.20 -23.46 -4.90
C ARG A 54 -14.95 -22.31 -4.22
N GLY A 55 -14.36 -21.66 -3.22
CA GLY A 55 -14.97 -20.57 -2.47
C GLY A 55 -14.55 -19.19 -2.98
N LEU A 56 -15.34 -18.17 -2.61
CA LEU A 56 -15.08 -16.74 -2.89
C LEU A 56 -13.69 -16.28 -2.43
N PHE A 57 -13.09 -16.99 -1.48
CA PHE A 57 -11.79 -16.67 -0.93
C PHE A 57 -10.63 -16.94 -1.90
N ALA A 58 -10.65 -18.07 -2.60
CA ALA A 58 -9.64 -18.39 -3.62
C ALA A 58 -9.68 -17.35 -4.75
N ASP A 59 -10.88 -16.94 -5.17
CA ASP A 59 -11.07 -15.89 -6.17
C ASP A 59 -10.49 -14.54 -5.71
N TYR A 60 -10.69 -14.19 -4.43
CA TYR A 60 -10.14 -12.96 -3.84
C TYR A 60 -8.61 -12.98 -3.82
N LEU A 61 -7.99 -14.08 -3.40
CA LEU A 61 -6.53 -14.23 -3.33
C LEU A 61 -5.90 -14.19 -4.74
N ILE A 62 -6.53 -14.84 -5.72
CA ILE A 62 -6.11 -14.78 -7.13
C ILE A 62 -6.23 -13.35 -7.67
N ALA A 63 -7.32 -12.65 -7.40
CA ALA A 63 -7.51 -11.26 -7.86
C ALA A 63 -6.45 -10.31 -7.27
N LEU A 64 -6.17 -10.43 -5.97
CA LEU A 64 -5.09 -9.73 -5.28
C LEU A 64 -3.73 -10.01 -5.91
N ALA A 65 -3.39 -11.29 -6.14
CA ALA A 65 -2.14 -11.71 -6.74
C ALA A 65 -1.96 -11.14 -8.16
N CYS A 66 -3.00 -11.24 -9.00
CA CYS A 66 -2.99 -10.69 -10.34
C CYS A 66 -2.82 -9.16 -10.33
N GLY A 67 -3.57 -8.47 -9.46
CA GLY A 67 -3.45 -7.02 -9.28
C GLY A 67 -2.06 -6.60 -8.82
N ALA A 68 -1.53 -7.27 -7.79
CA ALA A 68 -0.19 -7.03 -7.25
C ALA A 68 0.89 -7.16 -8.31
N LEU A 69 0.91 -8.28 -9.05
CA LEU A 69 1.88 -8.53 -10.11
C LEU A 69 1.72 -7.56 -11.28
N ALA A 70 0.48 -7.20 -11.65
CA ALA A 70 0.23 -6.22 -12.70
C ALA A 70 0.78 -4.84 -12.32
N PHE A 71 0.45 -4.34 -11.12
CA PHE A 71 0.95 -3.06 -10.63
C PHE A 71 2.47 -3.07 -10.47
N ALA A 72 3.04 -4.11 -9.85
CA ALA A 72 4.50 -4.23 -9.70
C ALA A 72 5.19 -4.21 -11.07
N SER A 73 4.67 -4.94 -12.06
CA SER A 73 5.25 -4.99 -13.41
C SER A 73 5.16 -3.64 -14.12
N MET A 74 4.01 -2.96 -14.02
CA MET A 74 3.85 -1.60 -14.53
C MET A 74 4.80 -0.61 -13.84
N SER A 75 5.07 -0.79 -12.55
CA SER A 75 5.99 0.06 -11.80
C SER A 75 7.42 -0.02 -12.34
N VAL A 76 7.91 -1.22 -12.67
CA VAL A 76 9.24 -1.41 -13.27
C VAL A 76 9.32 -0.67 -14.60
N LEU A 77 8.28 -0.77 -15.45
CA LEU A 77 8.25 -0.08 -16.75
C LEU A 77 8.22 1.44 -16.61
N VAL A 78 7.37 1.96 -15.72
CA VAL A 78 7.20 3.42 -15.54
C VAL A 78 8.39 4.03 -14.82
N VAL A 79 8.88 3.45 -13.72
CA VAL A 79 10.00 4.01 -12.95
C VAL A 79 11.30 3.96 -13.75
N THR A 80 11.51 2.95 -14.60
CA THR A 80 12.72 2.91 -15.43
C THR A 80 12.73 3.93 -16.57
N ARG A 81 11.56 4.31 -17.10
CA ARG A 81 11.42 5.27 -18.21
C ARG A 81 11.11 6.70 -17.77
N GLN A 82 10.38 6.87 -16.67
CA GLN A 82 9.86 8.15 -16.16
C GLN A 82 10.02 8.25 -14.63
N ARG A 83 11.28 8.27 -14.15
CA ARG A 83 11.62 8.26 -12.71
C ARG A 83 10.96 9.34 -11.86
N ALA A 84 10.72 10.51 -12.46
CA ALA A 84 10.10 11.66 -11.80
C ALA A 84 8.57 11.60 -11.78
N ASN A 85 7.95 10.64 -12.49
CA ASN A 85 6.50 10.50 -12.54
C ASN A 85 6.03 9.74 -11.28
N PRO A 86 5.24 10.36 -10.38
CA PRO A 86 4.74 9.73 -9.16
C PRO A 86 3.87 8.50 -9.42
N ILE A 87 3.25 8.37 -10.60
CA ILE A 87 2.43 7.22 -10.97
C ILE A 87 3.22 5.91 -10.88
N GLY A 88 4.49 5.91 -11.33
CA GLY A 88 5.35 4.74 -11.25
C GLY A 88 5.59 4.27 -9.80
N TRP A 89 5.74 5.22 -8.89
CA TRP A 89 5.92 4.94 -7.46
C TRP A 89 4.63 4.51 -6.79
N ILE A 90 3.48 5.08 -7.18
CA ILE A 90 2.17 4.60 -6.75
C ILE A 90 2.00 3.13 -7.16
N PHE A 91 2.34 2.77 -8.40
CA PHE A 91 2.32 1.36 -8.82
C PHE A 91 3.25 0.46 -7.99
N CYS A 92 4.40 0.94 -7.52
CA CYS A 92 5.23 0.17 -6.59
C CYS A 92 4.50 -0.08 -5.27
N VAL A 93 3.90 0.96 -4.67
CA VAL A 93 3.16 0.85 -3.40
C VAL A 93 1.96 -0.09 -3.56
N LEU A 94 1.24 0.03 -4.67
CA LEU A 94 0.12 -0.86 -4.99
C LEU A 94 0.58 -2.30 -5.20
N GLY A 95 1.67 -2.54 -5.93
CA GLY A 95 2.21 -3.89 -6.12
C GLY A 95 2.52 -4.58 -4.79
N VAL A 96 3.31 -3.94 -3.94
CA VAL A 96 3.67 -4.48 -2.62
C VAL A 96 2.46 -4.57 -1.69
N GLY A 97 1.57 -3.58 -1.73
CA GLY A 97 0.38 -3.52 -0.89
C GLY A 97 -0.65 -4.60 -1.24
N PHE A 98 -1.02 -4.76 -2.50
CA PHE A 98 -1.89 -5.87 -2.92
C PHE A 98 -1.18 -7.23 -2.77
N GLY A 99 0.16 -7.24 -2.78
CA GLY A 99 0.97 -8.42 -2.46
C GLY A 99 0.73 -8.94 -1.02
N THR A 100 0.21 -8.13 -0.09
CA THR A 100 -0.01 -8.56 1.29
C THR A 100 -1.22 -9.48 1.50
N GLY A 101 -1.84 -10.00 0.42
CA GLY A 101 -2.93 -10.97 0.54
C GLY A 101 -2.60 -12.22 1.38
N TRP A 102 -1.31 -12.56 1.54
CA TRP A 102 -0.85 -13.62 2.43
C TRP A 102 -1.18 -13.38 3.91
N MET A 103 -1.41 -12.13 4.33
CA MET A 103 -1.70 -11.79 5.73
C MET A 103 -2.97 -12.46 6.23
N THR A 104 -3.97 -12.65 5.37
CA THR A 104 -5.21 -13.33 5.72
C THR A 104 -4.97 -14.79 6.08
N GLU A 105 -4.27 -15.54 5.21
CA GLU A 105 -3.95 -16.95 5.46
C GLU A 105 -3.01 -17.12 6.66
N TYR A 106 -2.07 -16.21 6.83
CA TYR A 106 -1.16 -16.23 7.96
C TYR A 106 -1.92 -16.05 9.28
N ALA A 107 -2.85 -15.09 9.33
CA ALA A 107 -3.69 -14.85 10.49
C ALA A 107 -4.60 -16.05 10.77
N ARG A 108 -5.27 -16.58 9.75
CA ARG A 108 -6.16 -17.74 9.87
C ARG A 108 -5.42 -18.98 10.39
N LEU A 109 -4.27 -19.30 9.81
CA LEU A 109 -3.44 -20.42 10.22
C LEU A 109 -2.99 -20.29 11.70
N GLY A 110 -2.59 -19.08 12.10
CA GLY A 110 -2.05 -18.81 13.44
C GLY A 110 -3.07 -18.58 14.55
N LEU A 111 -4.31 -18.22 14.20
CA LEU A 111 -5.38 -17.88 15.17
C LEU A 111 -6.51 -18.92 15.20
N VAL A 112 -6.77 -19.61 14.09
CA VAL A 112 -7.92 -20.52 13.94
C VAL A 112 -7.45 -21.97 13.76
N ALA A 113 -6.67 -22.26 12.71
CA ALA A 113 -6.33 -23.63 12.36
C ALA A 113 -5.31 -24.26 13.33
N ALA A 114 -4.30 -23.48 13.75
CA ALA A 114 -3.30 -23.89 14.73
C ALA A 114 -2.98 -22.72 15.68
N PRO A 115 -3.85 -22.41 16.66
CA PRO A 115 -3.71 -21.26 17.55
C PRO A 115 -2.34 -21.21 18.25
N GLY A 116 -1.64 -20.08 18.14
CA GLY A 116 -0.33 -19.85 18.76
C GLY A 116 0.87 -20.47 18.02
N SER A 117 0.66 -21.10 16.87
CA SER A 117 1.73 -21.68 16.04
C SER A 117 2.58 -20.65 15.31
N LEU A 118 1.99 -19.47 15.01
CA LEU A 118 2.64 -18.39 14.27
C LEU A 118 2.84 -17.15 15.14
N PRO A 119 4.02 -16.53 15.11
CA PRO A 119 4.28 -15.32 15.86
C PRO A 119 3.46 -14.14 15.31
N ALA A 120 2.97 -13.29 16.20
CA ALA A 120 2.31 -12.03 15.86
C ALA A 120 1.11 -12.15 14.89
N ALA A 121 0.43 -13.31 14.85
CA ALA A 121 -0.73 -13.52 14.00
C ALA A 121 -1.86 -12.48 14.24
N GLU A 122 -2.08 -12.08 15.49
CA GLU A 122 -3.02 -11.01 15.85
C GLU A 122 -2.65 -9.65 15.25
N LEU A 123 -1.35 -9.29 15.27
CA LEU A 123 -0.85 -8.05 14.71
C LEU A 123 -0.97 -8.05 13.18
N VAL A 124 -0.63 -9.16 12.54
CA VAL A 124 -0.76 -9.33 11.07
C VAL A 124 -2.21 -9.20 10.64
N ASN A 125 -3.12 -9.84 11.37
CA ASN A 125 -4.56 -9.73 11.13
C ASN A 125 -5.03 -8.27 11.28
N TRP A 126 -4.60 -7.60 12.35
CA TRP A 126 -4.95 -6.20 12.61
C TRP A 126 -4.45 -5.27 11.50
N VAL A 127 -3.23 -5.43 11.00
CA VAL A 127 -2.70 -4.64 9.88
C VAL A 127 -3.53 -4.87 8.62
N ASN A 128 -3.84 -6.13 8.29
CA ASN A 128 -4.62 -6.50 7.11
C ASN A 128 -5.99 -5.79 7.09
N ARG A 129 -6.63 -5.68 8.25
CA ARG A 129 -7.97 -5.09 8.43
C ARG A 129 -8.11 -3.66 7.92
N TRP A 130 -7.09 -2.83 8.05
CA TRP A 130 -7.18 -1.40 7.68
C TRP A 130 -6.26 -1.02 6.51
N LEU A 131 -5.26 -1.84 6.18
CA LEU A 131 -4.28 -1.53 5.13
C LEU A 131 -4.92 -1.39 3.74
N TRP A 132 -6.02 -2.08 3.47
CA TRP A 132 -6.71 -2.00 2.18
C TRP A 132 -7.31 -0.61 1.89
N MET A 133 -7.63 0.18 2.91
CA MET A 133 -8.18 1.54 2.77
C MET A 133 -7.25 2.48 1.98
N PRO A 134 -5.99 2.70 2.38
CA PRO A 134 -5.08 3.55 1.61
C PRO A 134 -4.77 2.98 0.22
N LEU A 135 -4.72 1.66 0.05
CA LEU A 135 -4.53 1.05 -1.27
C LEU A 135 -5.70 1.35 -2.21
N LEU A 136 -6.93 1.25 -1.70
CA LEU A 136 -8.12 1.60 -2.45
C LEU A 136 -8.13 3.08 -2.85
N ALA A 137 -7.76 3.99 -1.94
CA ALA A 137 -7.67 5.41 -2.25
C ALA A 137 -6.61 5.71 -3.33
N LEU A 138 -5.45 5.02 -3.28
CA LEU A 138 -4.42 5.14 -4.30
C LEU A 138 -4.94 4.74 -5.68
N VAL A 139 -5.69 3.65 -5.77
CA VAL A 139 -6.28 3.18 -7.04
C VAL A 139 -7.42 4.06 -7.51
N ALA A 140 -8.40 4.33 -6.63
CA ALA A 140 -9.68 4.92 -7.00
C ALA A 140 -9.62 6.46 -7.10
N VAL A 141 -8.72 7.10 -6.37
CA VAL A 141 -8.65 8.56 -6.28
C VAL A 141 -7.35 9.09 -6.86
N TYR A 142 -6.20 8.67 -6.33
CA TYR A 142 -4.93 9.30 -6.68
C TYR A 142 -4.43 8.95 -8.08
N LEU A 143 -4.64 7.71 -8.55
CA LEU A 143 -4.29 7.34 -9.91
C LEU A 143 -5.06 8.18 -10.95
N PRO A 144 -6.41 8.25 -10.96
CA PRO A 144 -7.15 9.10 -11.89
C PRO A 144 -6.79 10.58 -11.77
N LEU A 145 -6.55 11.05 -10.54
CA LEU A 145 -6.28 12.46 -10.26
C LEU A 145 -4.91 12.92 -10.76
N LEU A 146 -3.94 12.02 -10.81
CA LEU A 146 -2.57 12.30 -11.27
C LEU A 146 -2.32 11.84 -12.71
N PHE A 147 -3.21 11.05 -13.29
CA PHE A 147 -3.06 10.55 -14.65
C PHE A 147 -3.28 11.66 -15.71
N PRO A 148 -2.51 11.67 -16.82
CA PRO A 148 -1.38 10.79 -17.17
C PRO A 148 0.00 11.31 -16.74
N ASP A 149 0.13 12.60 -16.46
CA ASP A 149 1.41 13.31 -16.37
C ASP A 149 1.97 13.39 -14.94
N GLY A 150 1.30 12.76 -13.98
CA GLY A 150 1.71 12.72 -12.58
C GLY A 150 1.46 14.04 -11.85
N ARG A 151 0.62 14.92 -12.39
CA ARG A 151 0.38 16.27 -11.88
C ARG A 151 -1.09 16.49 -11.64
N LEU A 152 -1.39 17.29 -10.62
CA LEU A 152 -2.75 17.71 -10.36
C LEU A 152 -3.19 18.72 -11.43
N PRO A 153 -4.44 18.66 -11.93
CA PRO A 153 -4.89 19.54 -13.02
C PRO A 153 -4.83 21.03 -12.70
N SER A 154 -4.94 21.42 -11.42
CA SER A 154 -4.79 22.80 -10.94
C SER A 154 -4.61 22.85 -9.42
N ARG A 155 -4.22 24.02 -8.87
CA ARG A 155 -3.97 24.20 -7.42
C ARG A 155 -5.17 23.83 -6.53
N ARG A 156 -6.40 24.04 -6.99
CA ARG A 156 -7.63 23.66 -6.26
C ARG A 156 -7.76 22.15 -6.05
N TRP A 157 -7.21 21.32 -6.93
CA TRP A 157 -7.21 19.86 -6.76
C TRP A 157 -6.29 19.40 -5.62
N ARG A 158 -5.38 20.26 -5.13
CA ARG A 158 -4.62 19.97 -3.91
C ARG A 158 -5.54 19.88 -2.69
N LEU A 159 -6.62 20.68 -2.67
CA LEU A 159 -7.64 20.60 -1.63
C LEU A 159 -8.37 19.26 -1.72
N ALA A 160 -8.89 18.90 -2.90
CA ALA A 160 -9.57 17.62 -3.12
C ALA A 160 -8.67 16.41 -2.76
N ALA A 161 -7.40 16.43 -3.16
CA ALA A 161 -6.41 15.41 -2.80
C ALA A 161 -6.18 15.34 -1.28
N GLY A 162 -6.18 16.49 -0.60
CA GLY A 162 -6.06 16.57 0.86
C GLY A 162 -7.31 16.07 1.58
N LEU A 163 -8.51 16.42 1.11
CA LEU A 163 -9.77 15.92 1.65
C LEU A 163 -9.88 14.40 1.50
N ALA A 164 -9.52 13.86 0.32
CA ALA A 164 -9.45 12.42 0.10
C ALA A 164 -8.44 11.72 1.03
N ALA A 165 -7.29 12.36 1.31
CA ALA A 165 -6.31 11.83 2.26
C ALA A 165 -6.90 11.75 3.67
N VAL A 166 -7.59 12.82 4.11
CA VAL A 166 -8.24 12.89 5.42
C VAL A 166 -9.36 11.87 5.53
N ALA A 167 -10.21 11.72 4.51
CA ALA A 167 -11.27 10.73 4.48
C ALA A 167 -10.72 9.30 4.56
N THR A 168 -9.67 9.01 3.77
CA THR A 168 -8.99 7.72 3.77
C THR A 168 -8.35 7.42 5.12
N ALA A 169 -7.63 8.37 5.71
CA ALA A 169 -7.00 8.22 7.02
C ALA A 169 -8.06 8.02 8.12
N SER A 170 -9.16 8.76 8.06
CA SER A 170 -10.27 8.62 9.01
C SER A 170 -10.89 7.24 8.94
N MET A 171 -11.11 6.70 7.73
CA MET A 171 -11.59 5.32 7.56
C MET A 171 -10.58 4.28 7.98
N ALA A 172 -9.31 4.41 7.60
CA ALA A 172 -8.27 3.48 8.02
C ALA A 172 -8.17 3.41 9.55
N VAL A 173 -8.19 4.56 10.24
CA VAL A 173 -8.21 4.63 11.70
C VAL A 173 -9.48 3.99 12.26
N ASN A 174 -10.64 4.27 11.65
CA ASN A 174 -11.91 3.66 12.04
C ASN A 174 -11.82 2.12 11.99
N PHE A 175 -11.35 1.54 10.87
CA PHE A 175 -11.14 0.11 10.75
C PHE A 175 -10.11 -0.42 11.76
N ALA A 176 -9.04 0.32 12.04
CA ALA A 176 -7.98 -0.10 12.95
C ALA A 176 -8.46 -0.20 14.42
N ILE A 177 -9.33 0.69 14.87
CA ILE A 177 -9.75 0.75 16.28
C ILE A 177 -11.17 0.25 16.53
N ALA A 178 -11.96 0.01 15.48
CA ALA A 178 -13.35 -0.42 15.63
C ALA A 178 -13.44 -1.74 16.42
N PRO A 179 -14.34 -1.81 17.42
CA PRO A 179 -14.62 -3.07 18.10
C PRO A 179 -15.29 -4.04 17.12
N GLY A 180 -15.17 -5.32 17.39
CA GLY A 180 -15.71 -6.39 16.55
C GLY A 180 -14.64 -7.07 15.70
N PRO A 181 -15.05 -8.06 14.89
CA PRO A 181 -14.13 -9.02 14.32
C PRO A 181 -13.19 -8.41 13.30
N VAL A 182 -11.93 -8.83 13.35
CA VAL A 182 -10.88 -8.36 12.43
C VAL A 182 -11.07 -8.90 11.03
N ASP A 183 -11.63 -10.10 10.92
CA ASP A 183 -12.04 -10.75 9.69
C ASP A 183 -13.54 -11.08 9.77
N ALA A 184 -14.32 -10.70 8.76
CA ALA A 184 -15.76 -10.98 8.72
C ALA A 184 -16.09 -12.47 8.63
N SER A 185 -15.13 -13.29 8.16
CA SER A 185 -15.26 -14.75 8.14
C SER A 185 -15.05 -15.39 9.52
N GLU A 186 -14.43 -14.67 10.46
CA GLU A 186 -14.10 -15.15 11.81
C GLU A 186 -14.71 -14.21 12.88
N PRO A 187 -16.05 -14.24 13.06
CA PRO A 187 -16.78 -13.28 13.88
C PRO A 187 -16.40 -13.31 15.38
N ASP A 188 -15.80 -14.41 15.83
CA ASP A 188 -15.43 -14.63 17.23
C ASP A 188 -14.04 -14.07 17.57
N LEU A 189 -13.27 -13.59 16.61
CA LEU A 189 -11.93 -13.00 16.84
C LEU A 189 -12.02 -11.49 17.06
N PRO A 190 -12.06 -10.99 18.31
CA PRO A 190 -12.18 -9.56 18.57
C PRO A 190 -10.95 -8.80 18.08
N ASN A 191 -11.08 -7.49 17.87
CA ASN A 191 -9.95 -6.61 17.63
C ASN A 191 -9.13 -6.41 18.92
N PRO A 192 -7.90 -6.97 19.02
CA PRO A 192 -7.11 -6.85 20.24
C PRO A 192 -6.55 -5.42 20.46
N PHE A 193 -6.60 -4.58 19.42
CA PHE A 193 -6.13 -3.21 19.46
C PHE A 193 -7.28 -2.19 19.45
N SER A 194 -8.49 -2.60 19.85
CA SER A 194 -9.62 -1.68 20.04
C SER A 194 -9.56 -1.06 21.45
N PRO A 195 -9.34 0.26 21.58
CA PRO A 195 -9.38 0.92 22.88
C PRO A 195 -10.82 1.11 23.39
N ASP A 196 -11.01 1.14 24.71
CA ASP A 196 -12.33 1.34 25.34
C ASP A 196 -13.07 2.62 24.89
N TRP A 197 -12.31 3.65 24.48
CA TRP A 197 -12.86 4.92 23.99
C TRP A 197 -13.25 4.89 22.50
N ALA A 198 -12.90 3.85 21.74
CA ALA A 198 -13.18 3.78 20.31
C ALA A 198 -14.67 4.05 19.96
N PRO A 199 -15.67 3.47 20.66
CA PRO A 199 -17.08 3.71 20.36
C PRO A 199 -17.48 5.20 20.36
N ALA A 200 -16.82 6.04 21.16
CA ALA A 200 -17.10 7.46 21.23
C ALA A 200 -16.59 8.23 19.99
N VAL A 201 -15.51 7.75 19.35
CA VAL A 201 -14.83 8.46 18.26
C VAL A 201 -15.22 7.93 16.87
N LEU A 202 -15.61 6.65 16.76
CA LEU A 202 -15.98 6.04 15.48
C LEU A 202 -17.06 6.83 14.70
N PRO A 203 -18.17 7.32 15.31
CA PRO A 203 -19.16 8.09 14.58
C PRO A 203 -18.61 9.41 14.00
N ILE A 204 -17.63 10.01 14.68
CA ILE A 204 -16.97 11.24 14.23
C ILE A 204 -16.10 10.93 13.01
N LEU A 205 -15.29 9.87 13.07
CA LEU A 205 -14.45 9.44 11.95
C LEU A 205 -15.28 9.07 10.72
N THR A 206 -16.40 8.38 10.91
CA THR A 206 -17.33 8.06 9.82
C THR A 206 -17.91 9.31 9.19
N ARG A 207 -18.35 10.29 10.00
CA ARG A 207 -18.86 11.57 9.47
C ARG A 207 -17.81 12.34 8.69
N ILE A 208 -16.57 12.39 9.18
CA ILE A 208 -15.47 13.04 8.45
C ILE A 208 -15.26 12.35 7.10
N ALA A 209 -15.30 11.02 7.06
CA ALA A 209 -15.08 10.28 5.83
C ALA A 209 -16.23 10.38 4.82
N THR A 210 -17.48 10.54 5.26
CA THR A 210 -18.65 10.61 4.35
C THR A 210 -19.00 12.03 3.91
N LEU A 211 -18.58 13.05 4.64
CA LEU A 211 -18.84 14.46 4.30
C LEU A 211 -17.80 15.08 3.35
N LEU A 212 -16.68 14.37 3.13
CA LEU A 212 -15.56 14.79 2.27
C LEU A 212 -15.58 14.04 0.94
#